data_AF-A0A946MRS0-F1
#
_entry.id   AF-A0A946MRS0-F1
#
_cell.length_a   1.000
_cell.length_b   1.000
_cell.length_c   1.000
_cell.angle_alpha   90.00
_cell.angle_beta   90.00
_cell.angle_gamma   90.00
#
_symmetry.space_group_name_H-M   'P 1'
#
loop_
_entity.id
_entity.type
_entity.pdbx_description
1 polymer ?
#
loop_
_entity_poly.entity_id
_entity_poly.type
_entity_poly.pdbx_seq_one_letter_code
_entity_poly.pdbx_strand_id
1 'polypeptide(L)'
;FCVVEPKLQLFEIPAVKLVNNLTIIGTCAFTGYLFLHYLPGYIDGISNTVRYTLVALTVLVAVISSTQIRFVKLLSLTSSGLFFALIAGSFFASDMGALGLAGMIGQLGEYFGQLPQFVLPINDYHAFYLFWWFAWSIMIGQFVSRFVSGFTAWQLLLLLLIVPSIPIALWFSVLYWYFANEISIAGPMSWAMMGVGILFVVNSLDSLTRLYTHNIGFTVEALGTGRYIAVNWVILLTLVLAFQFTPFKIEWVGLTVVGIYATIYTLAFRRRQMLQPLGA
;
A
#
# COMPACT_ATOMS: atom_id res chain seq x y z
N PHE A 1 13.77 -1.91 13.06
CA PHE A 1 12.58 -1.64 13.89
C PHE A 1 12.49 -2.62 15.06
N CYS A 2 12.24 -3.93 14.84
CA CYS A 2 11.97 -4.93 15.89
C CYS A 2 13.02 -5.02 17.02
N VAL A 3 14.30 -4.79 16.72
CA VAL A 3 15.40 -4.94 17.69
C VAL A 3 15.77 -3.62 18.38
N VAL A 4 15.74 -2.53 17.62
CA VAL A 4 16.29 -1.22 18.04
C VAL A 4 15.21 -0.35 18.68
N GLU A 5 14.00 -0.36 18.12
CA GLU A 5 12.92 0.54 18.54
C GLU A 5 12.46 0.29 19.98
N PRO A 6 12.32 -0.96 20.47
CA PRO A 6 11.94 -1.20 21.87
C PRO A 6 12.92 -0.61 22.89
N LYS A 7 14.20 -0.45 22.52
CA LYS A 7 15.24 0.12 23.38
C LYS A 7 15.29 1.65 23.32
N LEU A 8 15.09 2.24 22.15
CA LEU A 8 15.28 3.68 21.95
C LEU A 8 14.00 4.51 22.01
N GLN A 9 12.84 3.88 21.78
CA GLN A 9 11.51 4.50 21.81
C GLN A 9 11.45 5.82 21.02
N LEU A 10 12.06 5.85 19.83
CA LEU A 10 12.16 7.06 19.01
C LEU A 10 10.81 7.46 18.43
N PHE A 11 9.95 6.49 18.12
CA PHE A 11 8.59 6.73 17.65
C PHE A 11 7.60 7.09 18.77
N GLU A 12 8.01 7.02 20.04
CA GLU A 12 7.24 7.56 21.16
C GLU A 12 7.52 9.04 21.43
N ILE A 13 8.56 9.61 20.78
CA ILE A 13 8.82 11.05 20.84
C ILE A 13 7.62 11.78 20.22
N PRO A 14 6.95 12.71 20.94
CA PRO A 14 5.67 13.30 20.48
C PRO A 14 5.72 13.89 19.06
N ALA A 15 6.80 14.59 18.72
CA ALA A 15 6.98 15.17 17.39
C ALA A 15 7.14 14.09 16.30
N VAL A 16 7.97 13.08 16.54
CA VAL A 16 8.17 11.96 15.58
C VAL A 16 6.87 11.19 15.41
N LYS A 17 6.17 10.91 16.52
CA LYS A 17 4.87 10.23 16.53
C LYS A 17 3.83 11.01 15.73
N LEU A 18 3.71 12.32 15.95
CA LEU A 18 2.77 13.18 15.23
C LEU A 18 3.06 13.16 13.72
N VAL A 19 4.30 13.47 13.32
CA VAL A 19 4.67 13.53 11.90
C VAL A 19 4.50 12.16 11.23
N ASN A 20 4.89 11.07 11.89
CA ASN A 20 4.69 9.72 11.38
C ASN A 20 3.20 9.42 11.13
N ASN A 21 2.33 9.77 12.07
CA ASN A 21 0.89 9.54 11.89
C ASN A 21 0.29 10.41 10.79
N LEU A 22 0.72 11.67 10.65
CA LEU A 22 0.33 12.51 9.52
C LEU A 22 0.78 11.90 8.19
N THR A 23 1.99 11.34 8.12
CA THR A 23 2.45 10.62 6.92
C THR A 23 1.62 9.37 6.63
N ILE A 24 1.25 8.58 7.66
CA ILE A 24 0.40 7.39 7.50
C ILE A 24 -0.98 7.79 6.96
N ILE A 25 -1.59 8.84 7.50
CA ILE A 25 -2.91 9.33 7.05
C ILE A 25 -2.81 9.86 5.61
N GLY A 26 -1.77 10.63 5.29
CA GLY A 26 -1.52 11.13 3.93
C GLY A 26 -1.33 10.00 2.91
N THR A 27 -0.51 9.00 3.24
CA THR A 27 -0.33 7.80 2.41
C THR A 27 -1.62 7.01 2.26
N CYS A 28 -2.42 6.89 3.31
CA CYS A 28 -3.74 6.24 3.27
C CYS A 28 -4.70 6.96 2.31
N ALA A 29 -4.81 8.28 2.43
CA ALA A 29 -5.63 9.09 1.54
C ALA A 29 -5.13 9.05 0.09
N PHE A 30 -3.82 8.96 -0.13
CA PHE A 30 -3.26 8.83 -1.48
C PHE A 30 -3.75 7.56 -2.18
N THR A 31 -3.91 6.44 -1.48
CA THR A 31 -4.53 5.22 -2.04
C THR A 31 -5.96 5.47 -2.53
N GLY A 32 -6.77 6.20 -1.75
CA GLY A 32 -8.11 6.61 -2.17
C GLY A 32 -8.11 7.56 -3.37
N TYR A 33 -7.11 8.44 -3.45
CA TYR A 33 -6.90 9.32 -4.61
C TYR A 33 -6.49 8.53 -5.86
N LEU A 34 -5.58 7.56 -5.77
CA LEU A 34 -5.23 6.72 -6.92
C LEU A 34 -6.45 5.97 -7.45
N PHE A 35 -7.29 5.46 -6.56
CA PHE A 35 -8.56 4.85 -6.95
C PHE A 35 -9.49 5.83 -7.67
N LEU A 36 -9.64 7.05 -7.15
CA LEU A 36 -10.40 8.13 -7.79
C LEU A 36 -9.84 8.46 -9.19
N HIS A 37 -8.53 8.57 -9.31
CA HIS A 37 -7.82 8.99 -10.51
C HIS A 37 -7.93 7.96 -11.64
N TYR A 38 -7.75 6.67 -11.31
CA TYR A 38 -7.75 5.60 -12.31
C TYR A 38 -9.13 5.04 -12.65
N LEU A 39 -10.18 5.39 -11.89
CA LEU A 39 -11.54 4.90 -12.13
C LEU A 39 -12.03 5.02 -13.59
N PRO A 40 -11.80 6.16 -14.29
CA PRO A 40 -12.22 6.31 -15.68
C PRO A 40 -11.51 5.37 -16.67
N GLY A 41 -10.34 4.85 -16.30
CA GLY A 41 -9.64 3.84 -17.11
C GLY A 41 -10.29 2.46 -17.09
N TYR A 42 -11.17 2.20 -16.11
CA TYR A 42 -11.87 0.92 -15.96
C TYR A 42 -13.35 1.02 -16.34
N ILE A 43 -14.01 2.15 -16.06
CA ILE A 43 -15.42 2.36 -16.37
C ILE A 43 -15.52 3.49 -17.38
N ASP A 44 -15.66 3.13 -18.65
CA ASP A 44 -15.81 4.09 -19.74
C ASP A 44 -17.09 4.94 -19.55
N GLY A 45 -16.98 6.23 -19.82
CA GLY A 45 -18.07 7.20 -19.66
C GLY A 45 -18.54 7.45 -18.21
N ILE A 46 -17.79 7.03 -17.18
CA ILE A 46 -18.20 7.25 -15.78
C ILE A 46 -18.33 8.75 -15.46
N SER A 47 -19.51 9.17 -15.01
CA SER A 47 -19.73 10.55 -14.61
C SER A 47 -18.91 10.90 -13.36
N ASN A 48 -18.50 12.17 -13.24
CA ASN A 48 -17.80 12.66 -12.05
C ASN A 48 -18.61 12.40 -10.77
N THR A 49 -19.93 12.59 -10.79
CA THR A 49 -20.80 12.33 -9.63
C THR A 49 -20.69 10.89 -9.15
N VAL A 50 -20.76 9.91 -10.08
CA VAL A 50 -20.62 8.48 -9.74
C VAL A 50 -19.21 8.19 -9.25
N ARG A 51 -18.19 8.74 -9.89
CA ARG A 51 -16.78 8.58 -9.50
C ARG A 51 -16.53 9.04 -8.06
N TYR A 52 -16.92 10.27 -7.71
CA TYR A 52 -16.74 10.79 -6.35
C TYR A 52 -17.60 10.04 -5.32
N THR A 53 -18.84 9.67 -5.68
CA THR A 53 -19.72 8.90 -4.80
C THR A 53 -19.16 7.52 -4.51
N LEU A 54 -18.65 6.81 -5.52
CA LEU A 54 -18.05 5.50 -5.36
C LEU A 54 -16.86 5.56 -4.41
N VAL A 55 -15.94 6.51 -4.61
CA VAL A 55 -14.79 6.69 -3.71
C VAL A 55 -15.24 7.03 -2.28
N ALA A 56 -16.21 7.92 -2.11
CA ALA A 56 -16.74 8.26 -0.80
C ALA A 56 -17.34 7.05 -0.08
N LEU A 57 -18.07 6.19 -0.80
CA LEU A 57 -18.62 4.93 -0.27
C LEU A 57 -17.52 3.91 0.03
N THR A 58 -16.53 3.76 -0.84
CA THR A 58 -15.38 2.86 -0.62
C THR A 58 -14.62 3.25 0.65
N VAL A 59 -14.35 4.56 0.84
CA VAL A 59 -13.72 5.07 2.08
C VAL A 59 -14.62 4.81 3.29
N LEU A 60 -15.94 5.02 3.18
CA LEU A 60 -16.88 4.78 4.27
C LEU A 60 -16.86 3.30 4.69
N VAL A 61 -16.93 2.38 3.73
CA VAL A 61 -16.86 0.93 3.99
C VAL A 61 -15.53 0.55 4.63
N ALA A 62 -14.42 1.13 4.17
CA ALA A 62 -13.10 0.90 4.78
C ALA A 62 -13.04 1.35 6.24
N VAL A 63 -13.57 2.54 6.55
CA VAL A 63 -13.60 3.06 7.92
C VAL A 63 -14.54 2.22 8.80
N ILE A 64 -15.70 1.79 8.29
CA ILE A 64 -16.60 0.88 9.01
C ILE A 64 -15.90 -0.45 9.30
N SER A 65 -15.23 -1.05 8.31
CA SER A 65 -14.43 -2.26 8.48
C SER A 65 -13.36 -2.08 9.56
N SER A 66 -12.77 -0.88 9.66
CA SER A 66 -11.71 -0.59 10.62
C SER A 66 -12.17 -0.59 12.09
N THR A 67 -13.50 -0.63 12.33
CA THR A 67 -14.05 -0.71 13.69
C THR A 67 -13.87 -2.07 14.37
N GLN A 68 -13.74 -3.16 13.62
CA GLN A 68 -13.57 -4.51 14.21
C GLN A 68 -12.43 -5.29 13.54
N ILE A 69 -11.60 -5.93 14.35
CA ILE A 69 -10.44 -6.68 13.86
C ILE A 69 -10.81 -7.94 13.06
N ARG A 70 -12.00 -8.51 13.30
CA ARG A 70 -12.48 -9.73 12.62
C ARG A 70 -12.58 -9.54 11.10
N PHE A 71 -12.89 -8.32 10.66
CA PHE A 71 -13.01 -8.02 9.24
C PHE A 71 -11.67 -8.09 8.51
N VAL A 72 -10.54 -7.72 9.13
CA VAL A 72 -9.21 -7.76 8.49
C VAL A 72 -8.90 -9.13 7.93
N LYS A 73 -9.03 -10.17 8.77
CA LYS A 73 -8.60 -11.52 8.40
C LYS A 73 -9.46 -12.04 7.24
N LEU A 74 -10.78 -11.90 7.35
CA LEU A 74 -11.68 -12.33 6.29
C LEU A 74 -11.43 -11.54 5.00
N LEU A 75 -11.37 -10.20 5.09
CA LEU A 75 -11.19 -9.32 3.95
C LEU A 75 -9.84 -9.55 3.25
N SER A 76 -8.75 -9.75 4.01
CA SER A 76 -7.43 -10.04 3.45
C SER A 76 -7.36 -11.40 2.78
N LEU A 77 -7.96 -12.45 3.36
CA LEU A 77 -8.01 -13.78 2.71
C LEU A 77 -8.89 -13.75 1.46
N THR A 78 -10.07 -13.13 1.54
CA THR A 78 -11.01 -13.03 0.42
C THR A 78 -10.44 -12.18 -0.71
N SER A 79 -9.82 -11.03 -0.43
CA SER A 79 -9.20 -10.20 -1.46
C SER A 79 -8.03 -10.90 -2.14
N SER A 80 -7.17 -11.58 -1.39
CA SER A 80 -6.07 -12.37 -1.95
C SER A 80 -6.60 -13.52 -2.83
N GLY A 81 -7.59 -14.26 -2.34
CA GLY A 81 -8.22 -15.36 -3.09
C GLY A 81 -8.90 -14.88 -4.37
N LEU A 82 -9.64 -13.77 -4.30
CA LEU A 82 -10.28 -13.16 -5.47
C LEU A 82 -9.24 -12.60 -6.46
N PHE A 83 -8.09 -12.13 -5.99
CA PHE A 83 -7.01 -11.71 -6.87
C PHE A 83 -6.37 -12.88 -7.61
N PHE A 84 -6.13 -14.02 -6.95
CA PHE A 84 -5.70 -15.23 -7.65
C PHE A 84 -6.77 -15.78 -8.60
N ALA A 85 -8.05 -15.70 -8.22
CA ALA A 85 -9.15 -16.06 -9.10
C ALA A 85 -9.23 -15.12 -10.33
N LEU A 86 -8.97 -13.82 -10.14
CA LEU A 86 -8.86 -12.85 -11.22
C LEU A 86 -7.71 -13.22 -12.17
N ILE A 87 -6.50 -13.44 -11.65
CA ILE A 87 -5.33 -13.88 -12.44
C ILE A 87 -5.68 -15.12 -13.26
N ALA A 88 -6.26 -16.15 -12.61
CA ALA A 88 -6.65 -17.38 -13.28
C ALA A 88 -7.73 -17.15 -14.35
N GLY A 89 -8.77 -16.38 -14.03
CA GLY A 89 -9.83 -16.02 -14.97
C GLY A 89 -9.30 -15.27 -16.19
N SER A 90 -8.39 -14.30 -15.97
CA SER A 90 -7.72 -13.56 -17.04
C SER A 90 -6.85 -14.47 -17.91
N PHE A 91 -6.11 -15.39 -17.28
CA PHE A 91 -5.31 -16.39 -17.98
C PHE A 91 -6.19 -17.23 -18.92
N PHE A 92 -7.28 -17.81 -18.41
CA PHE A 92 -8.18 -18.63 -19.23
C PHE A 92 -8.88 -17.81 -20.32
N ALA A 93 -9.27 -16.56 -20.04
CA ALA A 93 -9.95 -15.70 -21.01
C ALA A 93 -9.01 -15.13 -22.10
N SER A 94 -7.69 -15.24 -21.93
CA SER A 94 -6.70 -14.70 -22.87
C SER A 94 -6.30 -15.65 -24.00
N ASP A 95 -6.73 -16.92 -23.92
CA ASP A 95 -6.30 -18.01 -24.81
C ASP A 95 -4.78 -18.19 -24.97
N MET A 96 -3.96 -17.65 -24.04
CA MET A 96 -2.50 -17.72 -24.14
C MET A 96 -1.92 -19.14 -24.01
N GLY A 97 -2.65 -20.03 -23.33
CA GLY A 97 -2.20 -21.38 -23.00
C GLY A 97 -0.99 -21.42 -22.06
N ALA A 98 -0.62 -22.63 -21.60
CA ALA A 98 0.48 -22.81 -20.67
C ALA A 98 1.85 -22.39 -21.25
N LEU A 99 2.05 -22.60 -22.55
CA LEU A 99 3.28 -22.20 -23.24
C LEU A 99 3.39 -20.67 -23.37
N GLY A 100 2.29 -19.96 -23.63
CA GLY A 100 2.28 -18.50 -23.67
C GLY A 100 2.64 -17.91 -22.30
N LEU A 101 2.03 -18.42 -21.22
CA LEU A 101 2.36 -18.00 -19.86
C LEU A 101 3.83 -18.28 -19.51
N ALA A 102 4.34 -19.46 -19.83
CA ALA A 102 5.75 -19.80 -19.60
C ALA A 102 6.69 -18.86 -20.37
N GLY A 103 6.32 -18.48 -21.59
CA GLY A 103 7.04 -17.48 -22.38
C GLY A 103 7.06 -16.10 -21.72
N MET A 104 5.90 -15.59 -21.24
CA MET A 104 5.81 -14.29 -20.56
C MET A 104 6.61 -14.29 -19.25
N ILE A 105 6.52 -15.36 -18.46
CA ILE A 105 7.33 -15.51 -17.23
C ILE A 105 8.83 -15.56 -17.59
N GLY A 106 9.19 -16.20 -18.70
CA GLY A 106 10.56 -16.23 -19.19
C GLY A 106 11.13 -14.84 -19.47
N GLN A 107 10.31 -13.92 -20.02
CA GLN A 107 10.71 -12.54 -20.28
C GLN A 107 11.03 -11.76 -19.00
N LEU A 108 10.46 -12.13 -17.85
CA LEU A 108 10.85 -11.53 -16.57
C LEU A 108 12.33 -11.76 -16.24
N GLY A 109 12.96 -12.81 -16.79
CA GLY A 109 14.40 -13.04 -16.65
C GLY A 109 15.24 -11.91 -17.25
N GLU A 110 14.75 -11.24 -18.30
CA GLU A 110 15.43 -10.11 -18.94
C GLU A 110 15.60 -8.92 -17.99
N TYR A 111 14.74 -8.80 -16.97
CA TYR A 111 14.87 -7.80 -15.91
C TYR A 111 16.29 -7.74 -15.33
N PHE A 112 16.87 -8.91 -15.07
CA PHE A 112 18.21 -9.01 -14.48
C PHE A 112 19.32 -8.62 -15.45
N GLY A 113 19.12 -8.86 -16.75
CA GLY A 113 20.06 -8.44 -17.80
C GLY A 113 20.01 -6.93 -18.07
N GLN A 114 18.84 -6.31 -17.86
CA GLN A 114 18.58 -4.90 -18.15
C GLN A 114 18.59 -4.00 -16.90
N LEU A 115 18.98 -4.51 -15.73
CA LEU A 115 19.02 -3.76 -14.46
C LEU A 115 19.63 -2.36 -14.58
N PRO A 116 20.77 -2.14 -15.27
CA PRO A 116 21.34 -0.80 -15.39
C PRO A 116 20.37 0.21 -16.04
N GLN A 117 19.59 -0.22 -17.04
CA GLN A 117 18.63 0.64 -17.75
C GLN A 117 17.39 0.96 -16.91
N PHE A 118 17.01 0.03 -16.02
CA PHE A 118 15.88 0.23 -15.09
C PHE A 118 16.24 1.02 -13.84
N VAL A 119 17.53 1.27 -13.60
CA VAL A 119 18.00 2.04 -12.44
C VAL A 119 18.52 3.42 -12.86
N LEU A 120 19.17 3.53 -14.03
CA LEU A 120 19.81 4.75 -14.50
C LEU A 120 19.55 5.04 -16.00
N PRO A 121 19.37 6.31 -16.39
CA PRO A 121 19.31 7.49 -15.51
C PRO A 121 17.96 7.59 -14.76
N ILE A 122 18.01 8.10 -13.53
CA ILE A 122 16.80 8.41 -12.75
C ILE A 122 16.03 9.53 -13.46
N ASN A 123 14.71 9.35 -13.58
CA ASN A 123 13.79 10.30 -14.18
C ASN A 123 12.53 10.47 -13.30
N ASP A 124 11.54 11.23 -13.77
CA ASP A 124 10.31 11.52 -13.01
C ASP A 124 9.50 10.28 -12.64
N TYR A 125 9.53 9.22 -13.48
CA TYR A 125 8.89 7.95 -13.16
C TYR A 125 9.56 7.29 -11.94
N HIS A 126 10.89 7.22 -11.95
CA HIS A 126 11.65 6.69 -10.81
C HIS A 126 11.41 7.54 -9.55
N ALA A 127 11.42 8.87 -9.67
CA ALA A 127 11.19 9.77 -8.55
C ALA A 127 9.82 9.54 -7.91
N PHE A 128 8.76 9.47 -8.72
CA PHE A 128 7.40 9.19 -8.25
C PHE A 128 7.33 7.89 -7.43
N TYR A 129 7.79 6.77 -8.00
CA TYR A 129 7.72 5.47 -7.30
C TYR A 129 8.62 5.42 -6.08
N LEU A 130 9.82 6.01 -6.11
CA LEU A 130 10.71 6.06 -4.95
C LEU A 130 10.06 6.82 -3.79
N PHE A 131 9.52 8.01 -4.03
CA PHE A 131 8.83 8.77 -2.98
C PHE A 131 7.57 8.08 -2.49
N TRP A 132 6.81 7.45 -3.39
CA TRP A 132 5.65 6.67 -3.01
C TRP A 132 6.03 5.48 -2.11
N TRP A 133 7.07 4.73 -2.46
CA TRP A 133 7.59 3.64 -1.61
C TRP A 133 8.14 4.16 -0.28
N PHE A 134 8.82 5.31 -0.26
CA PHE A 134 9.23 5.95 0.99
C PHE A 134 8.02 6.28 1.88
N ALA A 135 6.95 6.87 1.31
CA ALA A 135 5.73 7.19 2.04
C ALA A 135 5.06 5.96 2.70
N TRP A 136 5.26 4.77 2.12
CA TRP A 136 4.78 3.49 2.65
C TRP A 136 5.75 2.77 3.60
N SER A 137 7.04 3.09 3.53
CA SER A 137 8.09 2.25 4.11
C SER A 137 8.02 2.08 5.64
N ILE A 138 7.77 3.14 6.41
CA ILE A 138 7.63 3.04 7.89
C ILE A 138 6.42 2.18 8.25
N MET A 139 5.31 2.41 7.58
CA MET A 139 4.04 1.73 7.80
C MET A 139 4.14 0.23 7.50
N ILE A 140 4.71 -0.16 6.36
CA ILE A 140 4.97 -1.57 6.04
C ILE A 140 5.90 -2.18 7.08
N GLY A 141 6.97 -1.48 7.44
CA GLY A 141 7.92 -1.95 8.46
C GLY A 141 7.25 -2.20 9.82
N GLN A 142 6.43 -1.25 10.28
CA GLN A 142 5.64 -1.37 11.52
C GLN A 142 4.64 -2.52 11.44
N PHE A 143 3.91 -2.65 10.34
CA PHE A 143 2.93 -3.72 10.14
C PHE A 143 3.60 -5.10 10.12
N VAL A 144 4.60 -5.31 9.27
CA VAL A 144 5.33 -6.58 9.14
C VAL A 144 5.97 -6.98 10.48
N SER A 145 6.53 -6.02 11.24
CA SER A 145 7.14 -6.30 12.53
C SER A 145 6.20 -6.91 13.58
N ARG A 146 4.88 -6.73 13.43
CA ARG A 146 3.87 -7.29 14.34
C ARG A 146 3.55 -8.76 14.06
N PHE A 147 3.79 -9.22 12.83
CA PHE A 147 3.40 -10.57 12.38
C PHE A 147 4.59 -11.49 12.15
N VAL A 148 5.79 -10.93 12.06
CA VAL A 148 7.02 -11.69 11.85
C VAL A 148 7.75 -11.82 13.19
N SER A 149 7.75 -13.03 13.74
CA SER A 149 8.58 -13.42 14.88
C SER A 149 9.38 -14.68 14.54
N GLY A 150 10.58 -14.83 15.15
CA GLY A 150 11.40 -16.04 14.98
C GLY A 150 12.25 -16.11 13.71
N PHE A 151 12.18 -15.14 12.80
CA PHE A 151 13.04 -15.07 11.62
C PHE A 151 14.31 -14.25 11.88
N THR A 152 15.44 -14.73 11.35
CA THR A 152 16.65 -13.93 11.24
C THR A 152 16.49 -12.83 10.18
N ALA A 153 17.30 -11.76 10.26
CA ALA A 153 17.16 -10.61 9.38
C ALA A 153 17.28 -10.96 7.88
N TRP A 154 18.17 -11.89 7.50
CA TRP A 154 18.34 -12.31 6.11
C TRP A 154 17.18 -13.18 5.62
N GLN A 155 16.62 -14.04 6.48
CA GLN A 155 15.42 -14.83 6.13
C GLN A 155 14.24 -13.91 5.87
N LEU A 156 14.07 -12.89 6.72
CA LEU A 156 13.02 -11.89 6.53
C LEU A 156 13.23 -11.10 5.24
N LEU A 157 14.47 -10.71 4.92
CA LEU A 157 14.78 -10.04 3.66
C LEU A 157 14.36 -10.88 2.45
N LEU A 158 14.71 -12.17 2.40
CA LEU A 158 14.33 -13.05 1.31
C LEU A 158 12.80 -13.24 1.22
N LEU A 159 12.13 -13.42 2.35
CA LEU A 159 10.67 -13.55 2.38
C LEU A 159 9.97 -12.29 1.83
N LEU A 160 10.45 -11.10 2.22
CA LEU A 160 9.89 -9.83 1.76
C LEU A 160 10.18 -9.56 0.27
N LEU A 161 11.25 -10.12 -0.29
CA LEU A 161 11.55 -10.03 -1.72
C LEU A 161 10.76 -11.04 -2.55
N ILE A 162 10.69 -12.30 -2.11
CA ILE A 162 10.15 -13.39 -2.94
C ILE A 162 8.63 -13.47 -2.87
N VAL A 163 8.05 -13.45 -1.65
CA VAL A 163 6.62 -13.74 -1.46
C VAL A 163 5.72 -12.73 -2.19
N PRO A 164 5.95 -11.40 -2.10
CA PRO A 164 5.15 -10.43 -2.85
C PRO A 164 5.41 -10.47 -4.36
N SER A 165 6.62 -10.86 -4.78
CA SER A 165 7.00 -10.88 -6.20
C SER A 165 6.28 -11.95 -7.00
N ILE A 166 5.90 -13.09 -6.39
CA ILE A 166 5.20 -14.18 -7.07
C ILE A 166 3.85 -13.72 -7.68
N PRO A 167 2.88 -13.19 -6.90
CA PRO A 167 1.61 -12.75 -7.47
C PRO A 167 1.76 -11.56 -8.43
N ILE A 168 2.74 -10.67 -8.19
CA ILE A 168 3.05 -9.55 -9.08
C ILE A 168 3.54 -10.07 -10.44
N ALA A 169 4.50 -10.99 -10.44
CA ALA A 169 5.04 -11.61 -11.64
C ALA A 169 3.95 -12.31 -12.45
N LEU A 170 3.09 -13.10 -11.79
CA LEU A 170 1.98 -13.77 -12.46
C LEU A 170 0.99 -12.77 -13.07
N TRP A 171 0.57 -11.78 -12.30
CA TRP A 171 -0.39 -10.79 -12.76
C TRP A 171 0.12 -9.97 -13.94
N PHE A 172 1.35 -9.44 -13.87
CA PHE A 172 1.93 -8.68 -14.97
C PHE A 172 2.24 -9.55 -16.19
N SER A 173 2.61 -10.82 -16.01
CA SER A 173 2.76 -11.74 -17.15
C SER A 173 1.44 -11.90 -17.90
N VAL A 174 0.33 -12.06 -17.17
CA VAL A 174 -0.99 -12.19 -17.79
C VAL A 174 -1.44 -10.88 -18.44
N LEU A 175 -1.33 -9.75 -17.73
CA LEU A 175 -1.73 -8.44 -18.28
C LEU A 175 -0.88 -8.03 -19.48
N TYR A 176 0.42 -8.32 -19.47
CA TYR A 176 1.28 -7.98 -20.59
C TYR A 176 0.90 -8.75 -21.86
N TRP A 177 0.43 -9.99 -21.73
CA TRP A 177 -0.14 -10.72 -22.88
C TRP A 177 -1.35 -10.02 -23.48
N TYR A 178 -2.28 -9.53 -22.64
CA TYR A 178 -3.44 -8.75 -23.11
C TYR A 178 -2.97 -7.50 -23.87
N PHE A 179 -2.01 -6.78 -23.31
CA PHE A 179 -1.45 -5.59 -23.94
C PHE A 179 -0.76 -5.91 -25.28
N ALA A 180 0.14 -6.90 -25.30
CA ALA A 180 0.95 -7.25 -26.46
C ALA A 180 0.14 -7.83 -27.63
N ASN A 181 -1.01 -8.44 -27.34
CA ASN A 181 -1.93 -8.99 -28.33
C ASN A 181 -3.17 -8.11 -28.55
N GLU A 182 -3.18 -6.89 -28.01
CA GLU A 182 -4.28 -5.92 -28.14
C GLU A 182 -5.65 -6.49 -27.72
N ILE A 183 -5.66 -7.41 -26.75
CA ILE A 183 -6.87 -8.02 -26.22
C ILE A 183 -7.54 -7.00 -25.31
N SER A 184 -8.76 -6.60 -25.67
CA SER A 184 -9.54 -5.68 -24.86
C SER A 184 -9.88 -6.28 -23.50
N ILE A 185 -9.65 -5.52 -22.43
CA ILE A 185 -10.10 -5.83 -21.08
C ILE A 185 -11.52 -5.32 -20.79
N ALA A 186 -12.17 -4.68 -21.76
CA ALA A 186 -13.51 -4.13 -21.60
C ALA A 186 -14.55 -5.22 -21.29
N GLY A 187 -15.61 -4.84 -20.57
CA GLY A 187 -16.67 -5.77 -20.18
C GLY A 187 -16.36 -6.51 -18.87
N PRO A 188 -16.61 -7.83 -18.78
CA PRO A 188 -16.55 -8.57 -17.51
C PRO A 188 -15.20 -8.48 -16.78
N MET A 189 -14.10 -8.44 -17.54
CA MET A 189 -12.74 -8.37 -16.99
C MET A 189 -12.49 -7.05 -16.26
N SER A 190 -12.79 -5.91 -16.87
CA SER A 190 -12.69 -4.60 -16.22
C SER A 190 -13.57 -4.50 -14.96
N TRP A 191 -14.79 -5.04 -14.99
CA TRP A 191 -15.66 -5.09 -13.81
C TRP A 191 -15.09 -5.96 -12.69
N ALA A 192 -14.47 -7.09 -13.02
CA ALA A 192 -13.78 -7.94 -12.05
C ALA A 192 -12.56 -7.24 -11.44
N MET A 193 -11.73 -6.58 -12.27
CA MET A 193 -10.60 -5.76 -11.81
C MET A 193 -11.07 -4.64 -10.89
N MET A 194 -12.18 -3.97 -11.22
CA MET A 194 -12.78 -2.92 -10.40
C MET A 194 -13.23 -3.48 -9.04
N GLY A 195 -13.93 -4.62 -9.03
CA GLY A 195 -14.37 -5.26 -7.80
C GLY A 195 -13.21 -5.63 -6.87
N VAL A 196 -12.17 -6.28 -7.42
CA VAL A 196 -10.95 -6.62 -6.66
C VAL A 196 -10.21 -5.35 -6.22
N GLY A 197 -10.15 -4.32 -7.08
CA GLY A 197 -9.56 -3.02 -6.77
C GLY A 197 -10.25 -2.33 -5.59
N ILE A 198 -11.59 -2.30 -5.57
CA ILE A 198 -12.37 -1.79 -4.43
C ILE A 198 -12.01 -2.56 -3.17
N LEU A 199 -11.96 -3.89 -3.21
CA LEU A 199 -11.60 -4.71 -2.04
C LEU A 199 -10.17 -4.41 -1.55
N PHE A 200 -9.21 -4.21 -2.45
CA PHE A 200 -7.85 -3.82 -2.06
C PHE A 200 -7.79 -2.41 -1.46
N VAL A 201 -8.53 -1.45 -2.00
CA VAL A 201 -8.64 -0.12 -1.41
C VAL A 201 -9.27 -0.21 -0.02
N VAL A 202 -10.37 -0.95 0.15
CA VAL A 202 -11.01 -1.16 1.45
C VAL A 202 -10.02 -1.81 2.43
N ASN A 203 -9.35 -2.90 2.04
CA ASN A 203 -8.41 -3.62 2.91
C ASN A 203 -7.20 -2.76 3.31
N SER A 204 -6.70 -1.97 2.36
CA SER A 204 -5.62 -1.01 2.58
C SER A 204 -6.05 0.06 3.58
N LEU A 205 -7.09 0.82 3.27
CA LEU A 205 -7.58 1.92 4.12
C LEU A 205 -8.00 1.42 5.50
N ASP A 206 -8.61 0.25 5.59
CA ASP A 206 -8.97 -0.42 6.84
C ASP A 206 -7.76 -0.63 7.77
N SER A 207 -6.69 -1.24 7.23
CA SER A 207 -5.46 -1.52 7.97
C SER A 207 -4.77 -0.24 8.43
N LEU A 208 -4.75 0.77 7.56
CA LEU A 208 -4.08 2.05 7.84
C LEU A 208 -4.86 2.90 8.83
N THR A 209 -6.18 2.94 8.69
CA THR A 209 -7.09 3.60 9.64
C THR A 209 -6.87 3.06 11.04
N ARG A 210 -6.84 1.74 11.19
CA ARG A 210 -6.54 1.10 12.48
C ARG A 210 -5.14 1.47 13.00
N LEU A 211 -4.13 1.50 12.13
CA LEU A 211 -2.76 1.80 12.53
C LEU A 211 -2.63 3.22 13.09
N TYR A 212 -3.06 4.25 12.35
CA TYR A 212 -2.90 5.62 12.85
C TYR A 212 -3.84 5.92 14.01
N THR A 213 -5.08 5.41 14.00
CA THR A 213 -6.03 5.65 15.11
C THR A 213 -5.54 5.04 16.42
N HIS A 214 -4.95 3.85 16.38
CA HIS A 214 -4.28 3.26 17.53
C HIS A 214 -3.09 4.11 18.01
N ASN A 215 -2.26 4.60 17.09
CA ASN A 215 -1.08 5.38 17.44
C ASN A 215 -1.42 6.74 18.07
N ILE A 216 -2.49 7.42 17.62
CA ILE A 216 -2.90 8.74 18.14
C ILE A 216 -3.94 8.65 19.27
N GLY A 217 -4.42 7.44 19.60
CA GLY A 217 -5.43 7.24 20.64
C GLY A 217 -6.87 7.53 20.21
N PHE A 218 -7.13 7.65 18.91
CA PHE A 218 -8.48 7.85 18.34
C PHE A 218 -9.17 6.53 18.06
N THR A 219 -9.12 5.60 19.01
CA THR A 219 -9.71 4.26 18.84
C THR A 219 -11.23 4.30 18.98
N VAL A 220 -11.88 3.18 18.60
CA VAL A 220 -13.34 3.03 18.74
C VAL A 220 -13.76 3.13 20.21
N GLU A 221 -12.94 2.60 21.13
CA GLU A 221 -13.18 2.64 22.57
C GLU A 221 -13.13 4.07 23.13
N ALA A 222 -12.25 4.91 22.57
CA ALA A 222 -12.09 6.30 23.02
C ALA A 222 -13.17 7.24 22.46
N LEU A 223 -13.56 7.08 21.19
CA LEU A 223 -14.47 8.01 20.51
C LEU A 223 -15.92 7.53 20.44
N GLY A 224 -16.15 6.22 20.57
CA GLY A 224 -17.41 5.57 20.23
C GLY A 224 -17.58 5.41 18.71
N THR A 225 -18.31 4.35 18.29
CA THR A 225 -18.39 3.91 16.89
C THR A 225 -18.84 5.00 15.92
N GLY A 226 -19.89 5.75 16.23
CA GLY A 226 -20.42 6.78 15.32
C GLY A 226 -19.44 7.93 15.07
N ARG A 227 -18.80 8.44 16.14
CA ARG A 227 -17.82 9.52 16.03
C ARG A 227 -16.53 9.05 15.36
N TYR A 228 -16.08 7.84 15.68
CA TYR A 228 -14.94 7.21 15.03
C TYR A 228 -15.14 7.15 13.51
N ILE A 229 -16.30 6.68 13.04
CA ILE A 229 -16.60 6.58 11.62
C ILE A 229 -16.63 7.97 10.98
N ALA A 230 -17.40 8.90 11.55
CA ALA A 230 -17.57 10.24 10.98
C ALA A 230 -16.24 11.00 10.87
N VAL A 231 -15.43 11.01 11.93
CA VAL A 231 -14.15 11.73 11.96
C VAL A 231 -13.17 11.16 10.95
N ASN A 232 -12.96 9.84 10.95
CA ASN A 232 -12.00 9.21 10.03
C ASN A 232 -12.45 9.32 8.58
N TRP A 233 -13.74 9.15 8.31
CA TRP A 233 -14.29 9.31 6.97
C TRP A 233 -14.09 10.73 6.43
N VAL A 234 -14.37 11.76 7.25
CA VAL A 234 -14.17 13.16 6.88
C VAL A 234 -12.69 13.46 6.65
N ILE A 235 -11.79 13.02 7.53
CA ILE A 235 -10.34 13.23 7.39
C ILE A 235 -9.83 12.63 6.08
N LEU A 236 -10.13 11.35 5.83
CA LEU A 236 -9.64 10.64 4.65
C LEU A 236 -10.25 11.22 3.38
N LEU A 237 -11.55 11.48 3.34
CA LEU A 237 -12.19 12.05 2.15
C LEU A 237 -11.67 13.46 1.85
N THR A 238 -11.49 14.30 2.87
CA THR A 238 -10.92 15.65 2.70
C THR A 238 -9.52 15.58 2.10
N LEU A 239 -8.68 14.66 2.57
CA LEU A 239 -7.32 14.50 2.04
C LEU A 239 -7.30 13.89 0.63
N VAL A 240 -8.21 12.95 0.31
CA VAL A 240 -8.40 12.44 -1.05
C VAL A 240 -8.72 13.60 -2.00
N LEU A 241 -9.66 14.48 -1.61
CA LEU A 241 -10.01 15.65 -2.39
C LEU A 241 -8.88 16.69 -2.43
N ALA A 242 -8.07 16.79 -1.37
CA ALA A 242 -6.87 17.64 -1.38
C ALA A 242 -5.87 17.18 -2.45
N PHE A 243 -5.60 15.87 -2.59
CA PHE A 243 -4.77 15.36 -3.69
C PHE A 243 -5.36 15.67 -5.07
N GLN A 244 -6.69 15.67 -5.20
CA GLN A 244 -7.37 15.93 -6.47
C GLN A 244 -7.39 17.41 -6.87
N PHE A 245 -7.54 18.32 -5.91
CA PHE A 245 -7.84 19.73 -6.18
C PHE A 245 -6.76 20.72 -5.74
N THR A 246 -5.71 20.26 -5.06
CA THR A 246 -4.60 21.10 -4.59
C THR A 246 -3.27 20.57 -5.15
N PRO A 247 -2.15 21.31 -5.07
CA PRO A 247 -0.85 20.81 -5.52
C PRO A 247 -0.23 19.78 -4.57
N PHE A 248 -1.01 19.20 -3.65
CA PHE A 248 -0.55 18.18 -2.72
C PHE A 248 -0.19 16.92 -3.50
N LYS A 249 1.06 16.44 -3.33
CA LYS A 249 1.57 15.25 -4.01
C LYS A 249 2.20 14.27 -3.03
N ILE A 250 2.26 12.99 -3.43
CA ILE A 250 2.84 11.94 -2.60
C ILE A 250 4.34 12.17 -2.34
N GLU A 251 5.04 12.88 -3.24
CA GLU A 251 6.44 13.26 -3.13
C GLU A 251 6.73 14.08 -1.87
N TRP A 252 5.80 14.94 -1.47
CA TRP A 252 5.90 15.72 -0.23
C TRP A 252 5.81 14.83 1.01
N VAL A 253 4.93 13.82 0.98
CA VAL A 253 4.80 12.83 2.04
C VAL A 253 6.05 11.95 2.10
N GLY A 254 6.54 11.48 0.95
CA GLY A 254 7.77 10.70 0.84
C GLY A 254 8.99 11.47 1.36
N LEU A 255 9.12 12.76 0.99
CA LEU A 255 10.17 13.64 1.49
C LEU A 255 10.10 13.81 3.01
N THR A 256 8.89 13.91 3.57
CA THR A 256 8.68 13.97 5.02
C THR A 256 9.18 12.69 5.70
N VAL A 257 8.93 11.52 5.11
CA VAL A 257 9.45 10.23 5.62
C VAL A 257 10.97 10.17 5.55
N VAL A 258 11.59 10.68 4.47
CA VAL A 258 13.05 10.80 4.39
C VAL A 258 13.60 11.69 5.52
N GLY A 259 12.92 12.79 5.84
CA GLY A 259 13.25 13.64 7.00
C GLY A 259 13.11 12.91 8.35
N ILE A 260 12.07 12.09 8.52
CA ILE A 260 11.91 11.22 9.69
C ILE A 260 13.11 10.25 9.78
N TYR A 261 13.53 9.63 8.68
CA TYR A 261 14.70 8.75 8.66
C TYR A 261 15.98 9.45 9.06
N ALA A 262 16.27 10.62 8.49
CA ALA A 262 17.43 11.42 8.87
C ALA A 262 17.44 11.73 10.38
N THR A 263 16.27 12.09 10.92
CA THR A 263 16.09 12.38 12.35
C THR A 263 16.32 11.12 13.21
N ILE A 264 15.70 10.01 12.85
CA ILE A 264 15.82 8.73 13.57
C ILE A 264 17.26 8.22 13.55
N TYR A 265 17.94 8.24 12.40
CA TYR A 265 19.33 7.79 12.32
C TYR A 265 20.26 8.67 13.15
N THR A 266 20.04 9.99 13.15
CA THR A 266 20.80 10.93 13.99
C THR A 266 20.56 10.64 15.48
N LEU A 267 19.31 10.44 15.89
CA LEU A 267 18.97 10.13 17.28
C LEU A 267 19.50 8.76 17.72
N ALA A 268 19.40 7.75 16.85
CA ALA A 268 19.92 6.42 17.11
C ALA A 268 21.45 6.44 17.28
N PHE A 269 22.15 7.23 16.44
CA PHE A 269 23.59 7.42 16.58
C PHE A 269 23.95 8.12 17.90
N ARG A 270 23.20 9.16 18.31
CA ARG A 270 23.41 9.86 19.58
C ARG A 270 23.11 8.99 20.79
N ARG A 271 22.09 8.12 20.71
CA ARG A 271 21.66 7.22 21.80
C ARG A 271 22.28 5.81 21.71
N ARG A 272 23.29 5.60 20.87
CA ARG A 272 23.89 4.27 20.63
C ARG A 272 24.40 3.57 21.88
N GLN A 273 24.76 4.32 22.92
CA GLN A 273 25.17 3.75 24.21
C GLN A 273 24.05 2.93 24.87
N MET A 274 22.77 3.29 24.66
CA MET A 274 21.62 2.53 25.16
C MET A 274 21.42 1.19 24.43
N LEU A 275 22.11 0.97 23.30
CA LEU A 275 22.04 -0.27 22.54
C LEU A 275 23.08 -1.30 22.97
N GLN A 276 24.10 -0.88 23.75
CA GLN A 276 25.11 -1.80 24.29
C GLN A 276 24.45 -2.76 25.29
N PRO A 277 24.87 -4.04 25.32
CA PRO A 277 24.41 -4.95 26.36
C PRO A 277 24.81 -4.38 27.74
N LEU A 278 23.92 -4.47 28.73
CA LEU A 278 24.25 -4.22 30.13
C LEU A 278 25.33 -5.24 30.54
N GLY A 279 26.60 -4.84 30.49
CA GLY A 279 27.76 -5.66 30.89
C GLY A 279 28.76 -5.99 29.78
N ALA A 280 29.27 -4.98 29.08
CA ALA A 280 30.53 -5.06 28.35
C ALA A 280 31.49 -3.99 28.89
#